data_AF-A0A4R8Q813-F1
#
_entry.id   AF-A0A4R8Q813-F1
#
_cell.length_a   1.000
_cell.length_b   1.000
_cell.length_c   1.000
_cell.angle_alpha   90.00
_cell.angle_beta   90.00
_cell.angle_gamma   90.00
#
_symmetry.space_group_name_H-M   'P 1'
#
loop_
_entity.id
_entity.type
_entity.pdbx_description
1 polymer ?
#
loop_
_entity_poly.entity_id
_entity_poly.type
_entity_poly.pdbx_seq_one_letter_code
_entity_poly.pdbx_strand_id
1 'polypeptide(L)'
;MGSFSDGDAVQVDYDPASLQYMLDFFRKVAQSIPAEPSPGASHDNDLASGEGINPKDESSKRAGIIVLREDLDFYVIPPRPEISQPEMMEVKRAAGKALLRQDGIFSGLKRSDEPGTTEAHLIEMLTAGGFNHDDSWGHRAGEPNKAVVCSLALARLRSDIRANDMNNNAVGMAQKLLLFWRKPARRCWWEGVELENIDGVQGKLKVWIRRVWTLEMSVIGLR
;
A
#
# COMPACT_ATOMS: atom_id res chain seq x y z
N MET A 1 11.64 -17.91 23.89
CA MET A 1 11.09 -18.00 22.52
C MET A 1 12.01 -18.93 21.75
N GLY A 2 11.47 -20.03 21.20
CA GLY A 2 12.28 -21.09 20.60
C GLY A 2 13.07 -20.59 19.39
N SER A 3 14.33 -21.00 19.30
CA SER A 3 15.15 -20.80 18.11
C SER A 3 14.57 -21.64 16.97
N PHE A 4 14.15 -21.00 15.89
CA PHE A 4 13.82 -21.71 14.66
C PHE A 4 15.10 -22.36 14.11
N SER A 5 15.01 -23.63 13.72
CA SER A 5 16.10 -24.34 13.06
C SER A 5 16.09 -24.06 11.54
N ASP A 6 17.25 -24.11 10.91
CA ASP A 6 17.40 -23.88 9.48
C ASP A 6 16.70 -25.02 8.72
N GLY A 7 15.48 -24.77 8.22
CA GLY A 7 14.61 -25.76 7.60
C GLY A 7 13.19 -25.85 8.19
N ASP A 8 12.89 -25.16 9.30
CA ASP A 8 11.53 -25.14 9.85
C ASP A 8 10.57 -24.36 8.94
N ALA A 9 9.58 -25.07 8.38
CA ALA A 9 8.51 -24.45 7.62
C ALA A 9 7.58 -23.67 8.58
N VAL A 10 7.53 -22.35 8.44
CA VAL A 10 6.58 -21.51 9.16
C VAL A 10 5.26 -21.50 8.41
N GLN A 11 4.21 -22.04 9.03
CA GLN A 11 2.85 -21.93 8.49
C GLN A 11 2.32 -20.51 8.75
N VAL A 12 1.94 -19.82 7.68
CA VAL A 12 1.37 -18.47 7.73
C VAL A 12 -0.03 -18.53 7.15
N ASP A 13 -1.03 -18.14 7.94
CA ASP A 13 -2.41 -17.99 7.48
C ASP A 13 -2.57 -16.64 6.79
N TYR A 14 -2.14 -16.56 5.52
CA TYR A 14 -2.15 -15.35 4.72
C TYR A 14 -2.30 -15.69 3.23
N ASP A 15 -2.85 -14.77 2.45
CA ASP A 15 -3.00 -14.98 1.00
C ASP A 15 -1.62 -15.14 0.33
N PRO A 16 -1.38 -16.26 -0.38
CA PRO A 16 -0.06 -16.55 -0.93
C PRO A 16 0.37 -15.57 -2.02
N ALA A 17 -0.57 -15.04 -2.82
CA ALA A 17 -0.24 -14.08 -3.87
C ALA A 17 0.12 -12.70 -3.27
N SER A 18 -0.60 -12.29 -2.23
CA SER A 18 -0.30 -11.08 -1.45
C SER A 18 1.06 -11.18 -0.77
N LEU A 19 1.36 -12.32 -0.13
CA LEU A 19 2.66 -12.57 0.49
C LEU A 19 3.79 -12.54 -0.54
N GLN A 20 3.61 -13.21 -1.69
CA GLN A 20 4.61 -13.23 -2.75
C GLN A 20 4.87 -11.82 -3.27
N TYR A 21 3.82 -11.04 -3.55
CA TYR A 21 3.94 -9.63 -3.95
C TYR A 21 4.75 -8.81 -2.94
N MET A 22 4.44 -8.95 -1.65
CA MET A 22 5.18 -8.27 -0.58
C MET A 22 6.67 -8.70 -0.56
N LEU A 23 6.95 -10.00 -0.55
CA LEU A 23 8.32 -10.51 -0.49
C LEU A 23 9.16 -10.08 -1.69
N ASP A 24 8.60 -10.14 -2.91
CA ASP A 24 9.31 -9.74 -4.12
C ASP A 24 9.61 -8.25 -4.13
N PHE A 25 8.67 -7.43 -3.65
CA PHE A 25 8.91 -6.00 -3.48
C PHE A 25 10.05 -5.74 -2.48
N PHE A 26 10.00 -6.36 -1.29
CA PHE A 26 11.03 -6.17 -0.26
C PHE A 26 12.41 -6.64 -0.73
N ARG A 27 12.50 -7.80 -1.41
CA ARG A 27 13.76 -8.30 -2.00
C ARG A 27 14.33 -7.31 -3.02
N LYS A 28 13.48 -6.81 -3.93
CA LYS A 28 13.88 -5.83 -4.96
C LYS A 28 14.42 -4.56 -4.32
N VAL A 29 13.79 -4.04 -3.26
CA VAL A 29 14.30 -2.86 -2.55
C VAL A 29 15.61 -3.19 -1.83
N ALA A 30 15.72 -4.32 -1.15
CA ALA A 30 16.93 -4.72 -0.43
C ALA A 30 18.16 -4.86 -1.35
N GLN A 31 17.99 -5.44 -2.54
CA GLN A 31 19.05 -5.58 -3.55
C GLN A 31 19.54 -4.25 -4.12
N SER A 32 18.74 -3.18 -4.00
CA SER A 32 19.12 -1.85 -4.48
C SER A 32 19.89 -1.01 -3.45
N ILE A 33 20.06 -1.53 -2.22
CA ILE A 33 20.86 -0.87 -1.18
C ILE A 33 22.33 -1.24 -1.43
N PRO A 34 23.25 -0.26 -1.55
CA PRO A 34 24.67 -0.55 -1.73
C PRO A 34 25.18 -1.46 -0.61
N ALA A 35 25.85 -2.55 -0.97
CA ALA A 35 26.56 -3.39 0.00
C ALA A 35 27.80 -2.66 0.49
N GLU A 36 28.09 -2.72 1.79
CA GLU A 36 29.39 -2.22 2.28
C GLU A 36 30.53 -3.01 1.62
N PRO A 37 31.61 -2.35 1.17
CA PRO A 37 32.79 -3.05 0.71
C PRO A 37 33.32 -3.92 1.86
N SER A 38 33.57 -5.20 1.60
CA SER A 38 34.12 -6.12 2.59
C SER A 38 35.43 -5.57 3.16
N PRO A 39 35.67 -5.63 4.49
CA PRO A 39 36.97 -5.25 5.07
C PRO A 39 37.98 -6.34 4.71
N GLY A 40 38.57 -6.25 3.52
CA GLY A 40 39.34 -7.35 2.94
C GLY A 40 40.12 -7.00 1.68
N ALA A 41 40.62 -5.77 1.57
CA ALA A 41 41.72 -5.46 0.67
C ALA A 41 42.58 -4.39 1.35
N SER A 42 43.65 -4.85 2.01
CA SER A 42 44.72 -4.03 2.54
C SER A 42 45.30 -3.15 1.43
N HIS A 43 45.10 -1.84 1.53
CA HIS A 43 46.02 -0.87 0.98
C HIS A 43 46.38 0.10 2.10
N ASP A 44 47.55 -0.13 2.68
CA ASP A 44 48.28 0.88 3.43
C ASP A 44 48.42 2.13 2.54
N ASN A 45 47.77 3.24 2.90
CA ASN A 45 48.44 4.52 2.93
C ASN A 45 47.65 5.62 3.66
N ASP A 46 48.33 6.17 4.66
CA ASP A 46 48.32 7.56 5.15
C ASP A 46 47.11 8.17 5.88
N LEU A 47 47.45 8.57 7.11
CA LEU A 47 46.68 9.36 8.07
C LEU A 47 46.42 10.79 7.57
N ALA A 48 45.16 11.21 7.55
CA ALA A 48 44.76 12.61 7.79
C ALA A 48 43.27 12.70 8.19
N SER A 49 43.05 12.66 9.51
CA SER A 49 42.03 13.39 10.28
C SER A 49 40.87 14.09 9.55
N GLY A 50 39.65 13.65 9.85
CA GLY A 50 38.44 14.48 9.79
C GLY A 50 37.21 13.81 9.18
N GLU A 51 36.86 12.59 9.59
CA GLU A 51 35.60 11.96 9.17
C GLU A 51 34.40 12.69 9.81
N GLY A 52 33.99 13.79 9.17
CA GLY A 52 32.62 14.26 9.29
C GLY A 52 31.73 13.16 8.72
N ILE A 53 30.99 12.46 9.59
CA ILE A 53 29.93 11.52 9.20
C ILE A 53 29.04 12.26 8.20
N ASN A 54 29.19 11.96 6.92
CA ASN A 54 28.41 12.61 5.88
C ASN A 54 26.98 12.04 6.01
N PRO A 55 25.97 12.82 6.46
CA PRO A 55 24.62 12.30 6.68
C PRO A 55 23.97 11.77 5.38
N LYS A 56 24.59 12.08 4.23
CA LYS A 56 24.24 11.65 2.89
C LYS A 56 24.56 10.16 2.63
N ASP A 57 25.56 9.61 3.32
CA ASP A 57 25.99 8.22 3.14
C ASP A 57 25.07 7.27 3.94
N GLU A 58 24.69 7.68 5.15
CA GLU A 58 23.74 6.97 6.03
C GLU A 58 22.33 6.83 5.44
N SER A 59 21.83 7.83 4.70
CA SER A 59 20.49 7.75 4.08
C SER A 59 20.45 6.80 2.88
N SER A 60 21.59 6.57 2.22
CA SER A 60 21.70 5.65 1.08
C SER A 60 21.71 4.17 1.52
N LYS A 61 22.10 3.90 2.77
CA LYS A 61 22.13 2.57 3.39
C LYS A 61 20.76 2.09 3.88
N ARG A 62 19.74 2.96 3.88
CA ARG A 62 18.40 2.67 4.38
C ARG A 62 17.37 2.90 3.29
N ALA A 63 16.35 2.05 3.24
CA ALA A 63 15.22 2.24 2.33
C ALA A 63 13.91 2.24 3.10
N GLY A 64 13.14 3.31 2.94
CA GLY A 64 11.75 3.38 3.39
C GLY A 64 10.83 2.72 2.36
N ILE A 65 9.85 1.97 2.84
CA ILE A 65 8.80 1.36 2.04
C ILE A 65 7.46 1.81 2.63
N ILE A 66 6.66 2.46 1.80
CA ILE A 66 5.28 2.81 2.10
C ILE A 66 4.44 1.56 1.85
N VAL A 67 3.63 1.17 2.84
CA VAL A 67 2.73 0.02 2.77
C VAL A 67 1.30 0.53 2.93
N LEU A 68 0.52 0.47 1.86
CA LEU A 68 -0.89 0.87 1.86
C LEU A 68 -1.76 -0.38 1.76
N ARG A 69 -2.67 -0.55 2.71
CA ARG A 69 -3.66 -1.63 2.74
C ARG A 69 -5.07 -1.08 2.69
N GLU A 70 -5.94 -1.80 2.01
CA GLU A 70 -7.38 -1.56 1.99
C GLU A 70 -8.14 -2.82 2.39
N ASP A 71 -9.03 -2.67 3.37
CA ASP A 71 -10.11 -3.62 3.65
C ASP A 71 -11.44 -2.98 3.20
N LEU A 72 -12.10 -3.58 2.22
CA LEU A 72 -13.37 -3.12 1.65
C LEU A 72 -14.46 -4.13 1.98
N ASP A 73 -15.27 -3.85 2.99
CA ASP A 73 -16.49 -4.61 3.28
C ASP A 73 -17.64 -4.05 2.44
N PHE A 74 -18.38 -4.89 1.71
CA PHE A 74 -19.50 -4.43 0.89
C PHE A 74 -20.83 -5.12 1.24
N TYR A 75 -21.89 -4.32 1.20
CA TYR A 75 -23.25 -4.68 1.56
C TYR A 75 -24.15 -4.41 0.38
N VAL A 76 -24.50 -5.48 -0.33
CA VAL A 76 -25.38 -5.41 -1.49
C VAL A 76 -26.83 -5.28 -1.03
N ILE A 77 -27.51 -4.23 -1.48
CA ILE A 77 -28.93 -4.04 -1.22
C ILE A 77 -29.72 -4.92 -2.20
N PRO A 78 -30.71 -5.70 -1.72
CA PRO A 78 -31.56 -6.50 -2.59
C PRO A 78 -32.13 -5.66 -3.75
N PRO A 79 -31.93 -6.07 -5.01
CA PRO A 79 -32.42 -5.30 -6.17
C PRO A 79 -33.96 -5.34 -6.28
N ARG A 80 -34.60 -6.31 -5.63
CA ARG A 80 -36.05 -6.48 -5.55
C ARG A 80 -36.44 -7.16 -4.22
N PRO A 81 -37.66 -6.92 -3.69
CA PRO A 81 -38.08 -7.45 -2.38
C PRO A 81 -38.03 -8.97 -2.28
N GLU A 82 -38.54 -9.69 -3.28
CA GLU A 82 -38.72 -11.16 -3.24
C GLU A 82 -37.55 -11.92 -3.90
N ILE A 83 -36.31 -11.48 -3.68
CA ILE A 83 -35.12 -12.19 -4.19
C ILE A 83 -34.82 -13.42 -3.34
N SER A 84 -34.57 -14.56 -4.00
CA SER A 84 -34.23 -15.79 -3.28
C SER A 84 -32.80 -15.73 -2.72
N GLN A 85 -32.50 -16.47 -1.64
CA GLN A 85 -31.14 -16.50 -1.09
C GLN A 85 -30.07 -16.94 -2.11
N PRO A 86 -30.26 -18.00 -2.92
CA PRO A 86 -29.27 -18.40 -3.93
C PRO A 86 -29.02 -17.32 -4.97
N GLU A 87 -30.07 -16.67 -5.45
CA GLU A 87 -29.96 -15.57 -6.41
C GLU A 87 -29.24 -14.36 -5.79
N MET A 88 -29.53 -14.03 -4.53
CA MET A 88 -28.84 -12.96 -3.82
C MET A 88 -27.34 -13.26 -3.65
N MET A 89 -26.96 -14.53 -3.48
CA MET A 89 -25.55 -14.94 -3.42
C MET A 89 -24.84 -14.71 -4.77
N GLU A 90 -25.50 -15.00 -5.89
CA GLU A 90 -24.95 -14.71 -7.21
C GLU A 90 -24.82 -13.21 -7.46
N VAL A 91 -25.80 -12.41 -7.05
CA VAL A 91 -25.72 -10.94 -7.14
C VAL A 91 -24.56 -10.41 -6.29
N LYS A 92 -24.36 -10.92 -5.07
CA LYS A 92 -23.20 -10.55 -4.23
C LYS A 92 -21.87 -10.91 -4.89
N ARG A 93 -21.79 -12.09 -5.51
CA ARG A 93 -20.59 -12.54 -6.24
C ARG A 93 -20.32 -11.64 -7.45
N ALA A 94 -21.35 -11.26 -8.20
CA ALA A 94 -21.24 -10.36 -9.34
C ALA A 94 -20.83 -8.94 -8.92
N ALA A 95 -21.39 -8.41 -7.82
CA ALA A 95 -20.97 -7.14 -7.24
C ALA A 95 -19.49 -7.17 -6.81
N GLY A 96 -19.06 -8.24 -6.13
CA GLY A 96 -17.65 -8.43 -5.76
C GLY A 96 -16.72 -8.41 -6.98
N LYS A 97 -17.08 -9.09 -8.07
CA LYS A 97 -16.32 -9.04 -9.33
C LYS A 97 -16.22 -7.62 -9.91
N ALA A 98 -17.29 -6.83 -9.84
CA ALA A 98 -17.28 -5.45 -10.31
C ALA A 98 -16.40 -4.55 -9.43
N LEU A 99 -16.44 -4.71 -8.10
CA LEU A 99 -15.59 -3.96 -7.16
C LEU A 99 -14.11 -4.33 -7.28
N LEU A 100 -13.80 -5.56 -7.66
CA LEU A 100 -12.42 -5.98 -7.94
C LEU A 100 -11.83 -5.24 -9.16
N ARG A 101 -12.64 -4.88 -10.15
CA ARG A 101 -12.19 -4.11 -11.33
C ARG A 101 -11.84 -2.65 -11.02
N GLN A 102 -12.28 -2.13 -9.87
CA GLN A 102 -11.91 -0.78 -9.40
C GLN A 102 -10.51 -0.81 -8.78
N ASP A 103 -9.50 -0.99 -9.62
CA ASP A 103 -8.16 -1.38 -9.18
C ASP A 103 -7.19 -0.20 -8.92
N GLY A 104 -7.60 1.04 -9.22
CA GLY A 104 -6.77 2.21 -8.90
C GLY A 104 -6.64 2.42 -7.38
N ILE A 105 -5.43 2.73 -6.88
CA ILE A 105 -5.19 2.92 -5.44
C ILE A 105 -5.99 4.10 -4.86
N PHE A 106 -6.26 5.13 -5.67
CA PHE A 106 -7.02 6.33 -5.26
C PHE A 106 -8.48 6.29 -5.70
N SER A 107 -8.96 5.17 -6.28
CA SER A 107 -10.32 5.06 -6.82
C SER A 107 -11.42 5.20 -5.76
N GLY A 108 -11.14 4.77 -4.52
CA GLY A 108 -12.05 4.83 -3.37
C GLY A 108 -11.96 6.11 -2.51
N LEU A 109 -11.04 7.02 -2.81
CA LEU A 109 -11.05 8.35 -2.20
C LEU A 109 -11.94 9.25 -3.06
N LYS A 110 -12.87 9.98 -2.42
CA LYS A 110 -13.75 10.91 -3.12
C LYS A 110 -12.92 11.82 -4.04
N ARG A 111 -13.19 11.74 -5.34
CA ARG A 111 -12.79 12.74 -6.33
C ARG A 111 -13.66 13.99 -6.14
N SER A 112 -13.49 14.70 -5.03
CA SER A 112 -13.80 16.11 -5.08
C SER A 112 -12.59 16.75 -5.75
N ASP A 113 -12.74 17.24 -6.97
CA ASP A 113 -11.72 18.10 -7.61
C ASP A 113 -11.55 19.43 -6.84
N GLU A 114 -12.26 19.60 -5.72
CA GLU A 114 -12.14 20.68 -4.77
C GLU A 114 -10.75 20.64 -4.08
N PRO A 115 -9.89 21.63 -4.34
CA PRO A 115 -8.59 21.73 -3.71
C PRO A 115 -8.72 21.95 -2.19
N GLY A 116 -7.75 21.46 -1.43
CA GLY A 116 -7.66 21.71 0.02
C GLY A 116 -8.41 20.72 0.91
N THR A 117 -9.03 19.67 0.34
CA THR A 117 -9.60 18.57 1.13
C THR A 117 -8.52 17.70 1.77
N THR A 118 -8.87 17.00 2.85
CA THR A 118 -7.95 16.06 3.52
C THR A 118 -7.59 14.89 2.59
N GLU A 119 -8.52 14.48 1.71
CA GLU A 119 -8.30 13.47 0.67
C GLU A 119 -7.26 13.94 -0.35
N ALA A 120 -7.37 15.16 -0.87
CA ALA A 120 -6.40 15.72 -1.81
C ALA A 120 -4.99 15.76 -1.19
N HIS A 121 -4.87 16.26 0.04
CA HIS A 121 -3.59 16.28 0.76
C HIS A 121 -3.02 14.87 1.01
N LEU A 122 -3.86 13.87 1.26
CA LEU A 122 -3.42 12.48 1.41
C LEU A 122 -2.86 11.92 0.09
N ILE A 123 -3.54 12.17 -1.03
CA ILE A 123 -3.08 11.78 -2.37
C ILE A 123 -1.75 12.47 -2.68
N GLU A 124 -1.64 13.77 -2.44
CA GLU A 124 -0.38 14.53 -2.62
C GLU A 124 0.76 13.97 -1.76
N MET A 125 0.49 13.62 -0.50
CA MET A 125 1.49 13.04 0.39
C MET A 125 1.97 11.66 -0.10
N LEU A 126 1.04 10.80 -0.52
CA LEU A 126 1.37 9.46 -1.01
C LEU A 126 2.09 9.49 -2.35
N THR A 127 1.73 10.43 -3.23
CA THR A 127 2.39 10.61 -4.53
C THR A 127 3.77 11.25 -4.41
N ALA A 128 3.93 12.24 -3.53
CA ALA A 128 5.24 12.77 -3.15
C ALA A 128 6.13 11.69 -2.51
N GLY A 129 5.53 10.76 -1.76
CA GLY A 129 6.22 9.66 -1.11
C GLY A 129 6.73 8.59 -2.07
N GLY A 130 5.96 8.21 -3.10
CA GLY A 130 6.43 7.18 -4.03
C GLY A 130 5.41 6.66 -5.04
N PHE A 131 4.12 6.75 -4.73
CA PHE A 131 3.05 6.32 -5.64
C PHE A 131 2.85 7.32 -6.81
N ASN A 132 2.15 6.90 -7.85
CA ASN A 132 1.65 7.75 -8.92
C ASN A 132 0.11 7.80 -8.90
N HIS A 133 -0.48 8.79 -9.55
CA HIS A 133 -1.93 8.99 -9.56
C HIS A 133 -2.71 7.85 -10.23
N ASP A 134 -2.08 7.18 -11.19
CA ASP A 134 -2.61 6.08 -11.99
C ASP A 134 -2.16 4.70 -11.50
N ASP A 135 -1.43 4.62 -10.38
CA ASP A 135 -1.03 3.34 -9.80
C ASP A 135 -2.27 2.50 -9.43
N SER A 136 -2.14 1.20 -9.67
CA SER A 136 -3.13 0.20 -9.29
C SER A 136 -2.66 -0.59 -8.07
N TRP A 137 -3.58 -1.29 -7.40
CA TRP A 137 -3.20 -2.16 -6.28
C TRP A 137 -2.26 -3.27 -6.79
N GLY A 138 -1.16 -3.49 -6.09
CA GLY A 138 -0.24 -4.56 -6.47
C GLY A 138 -0.75 -5.96 -6.13
N HIS A 139 -1.65 -6.04 -5.15
CA HIS A 139 -2.51 -7.19 -4.91
C HIS A 139 -3.91 -6.71 -4.54
N ARG A 140 -4.95 -7.28 -5.15
CA ARG A 140 -6.36 -7.01 -4.85
C ARG A 140 -7.17 -8.28 -5.07
N ALA A 141 -7.80 -8.79 -4.02
CA ALA A 141 -8.53 -10.05 -4.07
C ALA A 141 -9.77 -10.04 -3.18
N GLY A 142 -10.76 -10.84 -3.56
CA GLY A 142 -11.95 -11.07 -2.73
C GLY A 142 -11.68 -12.19 -1.74
N GLU A 143 -12.10 -12.01 -0.50
CA GLU A 143 -12.02 -13.04 0.54
C GLU A 143 -13.02 -14.18 0.27
N PRO A 144 -12.58 -15.45 0.27
CA PRO A 144 -13.49 -16.58 0.08
C PRO A 144 -14.64 -16.57 1.08
N ASN A 145 -15.86 -16.75 0.59
CA ASN A 145 -17.10 -16.80 1.39
C ASN A 145 -17.41 -15.52 2.20
N LYS A 146 -16.73 -14.40 1.92
CA LYS A 146 -17.00 -13.11 2.55
C LYS A 146 -17.31 -12.05 1.49
N ALA A 147 -18.06 -11.03 1.88
CA ALA A 147 -18.28 -9.84 1.06
C ALA A 147 -17.20 -8.79 1.35
N VAL A 148 -15.95 -9.20 1.15
CA VAL A 148 -14.76 -8.38 1.47
C VAL A 148 -13.79 -8.42 0.30
N VAL A 149 -13.20 -7.27 -0.03
CA VAL A 149 -12.05 -7.15 -0.91
C VAL A 149 -10.87 -6.63 -0.10
N CYS A 150 -9.76 -7.37 -0.13
CA CYS A 150 -8.50 -7.00 0.51
C CYS A 150 -7.53 -6.50 -0.58
N SER A 151 -6.85 -5.39 -0.32
CA SER A 151 -5.84 -4.86 -1.25
C SER A 151 -4.57 -4.42 -0.55
N LEU A 152 -3.45 -4.54 -1.25
CA LEU A 152 -2.11 -4.18 -0.80
C LEU A 152 -1.36 -3.49 -1.94
N ALA A 153 -0.73 -2.36 -1.63
CA ALA A 153 0.17 -1.66 -2.52
C ALA A 153 1.42 -1.21 -1.75
N LEU A 154 2.59 -1.36 -2.38
CA LEU A 154 3.87 -0.93 -1.83
C LEU A 154 4.55 0.06 -2.76
N ALA A 155 5.16 1.09 -2.18
CA ALA A 155 6.01 2.02 -2.89
C ALA A 155 7.32 2.23 -2.14
N ARG A 156 8.43 2.36 -2.87
CA ARG A 156 9.69 2.78 -2.27
C ARG A 156 9.59 4.28 -1.98
N LEU A 157 9.90 4.67 -0.76
CA LEU A 157 9.97 6.08 -0.38
C LEU A 157 11.06 6.75 -1.23
N ARG A 158 10.69 7.78 -2.00
CA ARG A 158 11.62 8.58 -2.78
C ARG A 158 12.51 9.39 -1.82
N SER A 159 13.77 9.01 -1.71
CA SER A 159 14.78 9.68 -0.88
C SER A 159 15.54 10.76 -1.66
N ASP A 160 15.36 10.83 -2.97
CA ASP A 160 16.03 11.71 -3.92
C ASP A 160 15.23 12.96 -4.26
N ILE A 161 14.34 13.43 -3.37
CA ILE A 161 13.73 14.76 -3.51
C ILE A 161 14.83 15.81 -3.24
N ARG A 162 15.79 15.91 -4.16
CA ARG A 162 16.72 17.03 -4.25
C ARG A 162 15.87 18.27 -4.41
N ALA A 163 16.17 19.25 -3.57
CA ALA A 163 15.64 20.59 -3.53
C ALA A 163 15.90 21.41 -4.82
N ASN A 164 15.89 20.81 -6.01
CA ASN A 164 16.31 21.49 -7.22
C ASN A 164 15.32 21.50 -8.38
N ASP A 165 14.13 20.90 -8.30
CA ASP A 165 13.06 21.15 -9.32
C ASP A 165 11.62 20.88 -8.83
N MET A 166 11.41 20.57 -7.54
CA MET A 166 10.07 20.40 -6.96
C MET A 166 9.93 21.26 -5.70
N ASN A 167 8.80 21.98 -5.64
CA ASN A 167 8.40 22.88 -4.56
C ASN A 167 8.79 22.32 -3.18
N ASN A 168 9.48 23.12 -2.34
CA ASN A 168 9.98 22.73 -1.00
C ASN A 168 8.91 22.02 -0.13
N ASN A 169 7.63 22.27 -0.40
CA ASN A 169 6.50 21.62 0.27
C ASN A 169 6.43 20.09 0.04
N ALA A 170 6.82 19.57 -1.13
CA ALA A 170 6.72 18.15 -1.46
C ALA A 170 7.71 17.29 -0.64
N VAL A 171 8.95 17.79 -0.44
CA VAL A 171 9.96 17.17 0.43
C VAL A 171 9.42 17.04 1.86
N GLY A 172 8.83 18.12 2.38
CA GLY A 172 8.25 18.14 3.72
C GLY A 172 7.06 17.20 3.87
N MET A 173 6.27 16.98 2.82
CA MET A 173 5.16 16.04 2.83
C MET A 173 5.61 14.58 2.85
N ALA A 174 6.60 14.20 2.02
CA ALA A 174 7.13 12.84 2.02
C ALA A 174 7.76 12.48 3.38
N GLN A 175 8.43 13.42 4.05
CA GLN A 175 8.97 13.21 5.39
C GLN A 175 7.89 12.98 6.46
N LYS A 176 6.67 13.54 6.31
CA LYS A 176 5.56 13.27 7.23
C LYS A 176 5.16 11.79 7.24
N LEU A 177 5.42 11.05 6.17
CA LEU A 177 5.17 9.60 6.13
C LEU A 177 6.03 8.85 7.15
N LEU A 178 7.21 9.39 7.52
CA LEU A 178 8.06 8.79 8.55
C LEU A 178 7.39 8.78 9.93
N LEU A 179 6.42 9.66 10.19
CA LEU A 179 5.66 9.67 11.44
C LEU A 179 4.82 8.40 11.63
N PHE A 180 4.52 7.69 10.55
CA PHE A 180 3.78 6.43 10.59
C PHE A 180 4.68 5.21 10.81
N TRP A 181 5.99 5.42 10.97
CA TRP A 181 6.88 4.34 11.38
C TRP A 181 6.48 3.84 12.76
N ARG A 182 6.18 2.54 12.87
CA ARG A 182 5.73 1.88 14.11
C ARG A 182 4.41 2.44 14.68
N LYS A 183 3.73 3.34 13.96
CA LYS A 183 2.45 3.95 14.31
C LYS A 183 1.55 3.97 13.06
N PRO A 184 0.92 2.85 12.71
CA PRO A 184 0.04 2.78 11.55
C PRO A 184 -1.05 3.86 11.64
N ALA A 185 -1.27 4.57 10.54
CA ALA A 185 -2.44 5.44 10.41
C ALA A 185 -3.60 4.64 9.82
N ARG A 186 -4.78 4.75 10.41
CA ARG A 186 -5.98 4.05 9.96
C ARG A 186 -7.11 5.05 9.73
N ARG A 187 -7.79 4.95 8.60
CA ARG A 187 -8.99 5.73 8.28
C ARG A 187 -10.10 4.79 7.87
N CYS A 188 -11.28 4.92 8.49
CA CYS A 188 -12.48 4.15 8.16
C CYS A 188 -13.57 5.11 7.71
N TRP A 189 -14.28 4.79 6.63
CA TRP A 189 -15.43 5.57 6.17
C TRP A 189 -16.45 4.68 5.47
N TRP A 190 -17.63 5.24 5.25
CA TRP A 190 -18.71 4.61 4.52
C TRP A 190 -19.01 5.40 3.25
N GLU A 191 -19.34 4.68 2.19
CA GLU A 191 -19.81 5.26 0.93
C GLU A 191 -20.92 4.39 0.34
N GLY A 192 -21.87 5.05 -0.33
CA GLY A 192 -22.88 4.37 -1.14
C GLY A 192 -22.48 4.47 -2.60
N VAL A 193 -22.45 3.34 -3.29
CA VAL A 193 -22.14 3.27 -4.73
C VAL A 193 -23.28 2.61 -5.49
N GLU A 194 -23.45 3.02 -6.74
CA GLU A 194 -24.35 2.37 -7.69
C GLU A 194 -23.49 1.65 -8.73
N LEU A 195 -23.58 0.33 -8.77
CA LEU A 195 -22.90 -0.49 -9.76
C LEU A 195 -23.83 -0.73 -10.95
N GLU A 196 -23.28 -0.61 -12.16
CA GLU A 196 -23.98 -0.85 -13.42
C GLU A 196 -23.51 -2.17 -14.06
N ASN A 197 -24.32 -2.72 -14.94
CA ASN A 197 -24.01 -3.94 -15.70
C ASN A 197 -23.65 -5.14 -14.79
N ILE A 198 -24.42 -5.34 -13.73
CA ILE A 198 -24.25 -6.46 -12.81
C ILE A 198 -25.11 -7.66 -13.25
N ASP A 199 -24.46 -8.81 -13.42
CA ASP A 199 -25.14 -10.07 -13.76
C ASP A 199 -26.27 -10.37 -12.76
N GLY A 200 -27.46 -10.68 -13.29
CA GLY A 200 -28.66 -10.96 -12.48
C GLY A 200 -29.40 -9.73 -11.95
N VAL A 201 -28.98 -8.51 -12.31
CA VAL A 201 -29.64 -7.26 -11.90
C VAL A 201 -30.08 -6.46 -13.13
N GLN A 202 -31.35 -6.02 -13.13
CA GLN A 202 -31.85 -5.07 -14.12
C GLN A 202 -31.59 -3.64 -13.61
N GLY A 203 -30.75 -2.89 -14.31
CA GLY A 203 -30.41 -1.51 -13.96
C GLY A 203 -29.29 -1.42 -12.92
N LYS A 204 -29.40 -0.45 -12.02
CA LYS A 204 -28.36 -0.11 -11.04
C LYS A 204 -28.48 -0.94 -9.77
N LEU A 205 -27.38 -1.55 -9.34
CA LEU A 205 -27.27 -2.23 -8.05
C LEU A 205 -26.73 -1.29 -6.99
N LYS A 206 -27.51 -1.04 -5.95
CA LYS A 206 -27.08 -0.24 -4.80
C LYS A 206 -26.20 -1.08 -3.87
N VAL A 207 -25.01 -0.58 -3.55
CA VAL A 207 -24.06 -1.23 -2.65
C VAL A 207 -23.56 -0.20 -1.65
N TRP A 208 -23.58 -0.56 -0.37
CA TRP A 208 -22.87 0.19 0.66
C TRP A 208 -21.50 -0.41 0.88
N ILE A 209 -20.49 0.44 0.98
CA ILE A 209 -19.11 0.04 1.22
C ILE A 209 -18.66 0.66 2.53
N ARG A 210 -18.09 -0.16 3.40
CA ARG A 210 -17.23 0.29 4.48
C ARG A 210 -15.80 0.06 4.04
N ARG A 211 -15.06 1.14 3.88
CA ARG A 211 -13.68 1.10 3.45
C ARG A 211 -12.77 1.46 4.61
N VAL A 212 -11.73 0.66 4.81
CA VAL A 212 -10.71 0.94 5.80
C VAL A 212 -9.35 0.94 5.15
N TRP A 213 -8.68 2.08 5.23
CA TRP A 213 -7.30 2.19 4.81
C TRP A 213 -6.38 2.13 6.01
N THR A 214 -5.30 1.38 5.86
CA THR A 214 -4.19 1.35 6.80
C THR A 214 -2.91 1.72 6.06
N LEU A 215 -2.29 2.82 6.51
CA LEU A 215 -1.01 3.30 6.01
C LEU A 215 0.07 2.96 7.04
N GLU A 216 1.04 2.17 6.60
CA GLU A 216 2.19 1.76 7.36
C GLU A 216 3.47 2.16 6.64
N MET A 217 4.55 2.24 7.41
CA MET A 217 5.87 2.42 6.83
C MET A 217 6.84 1.41 7.42
N SER A 218 7.55 0.73 6.51
CA SER A 218 8.64 -0.18 6.83
C SER A 218 9.97 0.47 6.47
N VAL A 219 11.02 0.15 7.22
CA VAL A 219 12.38 0.60 6.95
C VAL A 219 13.27 -0.63 6.96
N ILE A 220 14.02 -0.82 5.88
CA ILE A 220 15.02 -1.89 5.75
C ILE A 220 16.43 -1.30 5.67
N GLY A 221 17.44 -2.07 6.08
CA GLY A 221 18.83 -1.59 6.18
C GLY A 221 19.18 -0.94 7.53
N LEU A 222 18.34 -1.12 8.56
CA LEU A 222 18.71 -0.80 9.95
C LEU A 222 19.57 -1.96 10.48
N ARG A 223 20.90 -1.80 10.45
CA ARG A 223 21.84 -2.67 11.17
C ARG A 223 22.43 -1.89 12.33
#